data_AF-A0A2G5NLQ8-F1
#
_entry.id   AF-A0A2G5NLQ8-F1
#
_cell.length_a   1.000
_cell.length_b   1.000
_cell.length_c   1.000
_cell.angle_alpha   90.00
_cell.angle_beta   90.00
_cell.angle_gamma   90.00
#
_symmetry.space_group_name_H-M   'P 1'
#
loop_
_entity.id
_entity.type
_entity.pdbx_description
1 polymer ?
#
loop_
_entity_poly.entity_id
_entity_poly.type
_entity_poly.pdbx_seq_one_letter_code
_entity_poly.pdbx_strand_id
1 'polypeptide(L)'
;MDNKDFKKTFRYYVKNIFNFIGELPFHLYKRLMLIPSICAFMLFLLFLIYILKDLFIGYPYYDLPQKEAERLEAIDQFKRFSFMIFIFLFIYLTTLSTEIKRFRFLRKSPNVYLAIGFIGIPLVYAYSYYSNVIMHSTSTIGILFIIIIPWFANSKNKVTDRDQLYKDYDFEDIDQLN
;
A
#
# COMPACT_ATOMS: atom_id res chain seq x y z
N MET A 1 20.09 -0.15 -12.12
CA MET A 1 20.38 0.68 -10.93
C MET A 1 21.44 -0.07 -10.17
N ASP A 2 22.61 0.52 -10.01
CA ASP A 2 23.72 -0.18 -9.38
C ASP A 2 23.45 -0.38 -7.87
N ASN A 3 24.11 -1.37 -7.26
CA ASN A 3 23.94 -1.66 -5.83
C ASN A 3 24.23 -0.44 -4.93
N LYS A 4 25.18 0.42 -5.34
CA LYS A 4 25.50 1.67 -4.62
C LYS A 4 24.34 2.66 -4.66
N ASP A 5 23.68 2.81 -5.82
CA ASP A 5 22.53 3.70 -5.99
C ASP A 5 21.31 3.22 -5.21
N PHE A 6 21.08 1.91 -5.17
CA PHE A 6 19.99 1.32 -4.38
C PHE A 6 20.19 1.58 -2.89
N LYS A 7 21.41 1.38 -2.38
CA LYS A 7 21.72 1.65 -0.97
C LYS A 7 21.51 3.13 -0.61
N LYS A 8 21.92 4.07 -1.48
CA LYS A 8 21.70 5.51 -1.29
C LYS A 8 20.21 5.85 -1.29
N THR A 9 19.46 5.34 -2.26
CA THR A 9 18.00 5.52 -2.38
C THR A 9 17.27 4.98 -1.15
N PHE A 10 17.63 3.78 -0.69
CA PHE A 10 17.04 3.16 0.49
C PHE A 10 17.32 3.96 1.76
N ARG A 11 18.57 4.39 1.96
CA ARG A 11 18.92 5.25 3.11
C ARG A 11 18.13 6.55 3.09
N TYR A 12 18.03 7.20 1.93
CA TYR A 12 17.25 8.43 1.78
C TYR A 12 15.77 8.18 2.09
N TYR A 13 15.20 7.10 1.57
CA TYR A 13 13.82 6.72 1.81
C TYR A 13 13.55 6.57 3.31
N VAL A 14 14.34 5.75 4.02
CA VAL A 14 14.20 5.50 5.46
C VAL A 14 14.35 6.78 6.28
N LYS A 15 15.35 7.61 5.98
CA LYS A 15 15.56 8.92 6.65
C LYS A 15 14.36 9.85 6.49
N ASN A 16 13.65 9.77 5.36
CA ASN A 16 12.61 10.71 4.96
C ASN A 16 11.17 10.19 5.09
N ILE A 17 10.93 8.99 5.68
CA ILE A 17 9.58 8.40 5.80
C ILE A 17 8.55 9.38 6.40
N PHE A 18 8.95 10.13 7.43
CA PHE A 18 8.10 11.10 8.12
C PHE A 18 8.45 12.56 7.78
N ASN A 19 9.34 12.80 6.82
CA ASN A 19 9.66 14.15 6.39
C ASN A 19 8.70 14.60 5.29
N PHE A 20 7.69 15.38 5.64
CA PHE A 20 6.69 15.89 4.71
C PHE A 20 7.09 17.18 4.00
N ILE A 21 8.24 17.77 4.33
CA ILE A 21 8.71 19.06 3.80
C ILE A 21 9.50 18.84 2.51
N GLY A 22 9.33 19.74 1.54
CA GLY A 22 10.01 19.71 0.26
C GLY A 22 9.14 19.30 -0.92
N GLU A 23 9.77 19.24 -2.09
CA GLU A 23 9.17 18.84 -3.35
C GLU A 23 9.97 17.69 -3.98
N LEU A 24 9.31 16.87 -4.80
CA LEU A 24 9.95 15.70 -5.39
C LEU A 24 9.68 15.57 -6.90
N PRO A 25 10.72 15.68 -7.75
CA PRO A 25 10.61 15.48 -9.18
C PRO A 25 10.37 13.99 -9.52
N PHE A 26 9.85 13.74 -10.71
CA PHE A 26 9.29 12.44 -11.08
C PHE A 26 10.32 11.30 -11.11
N HIS A 27 11.55 11.56 -11.56
CA HIS A 27 12.59 10.53 -11.64
C HIS A 27 13.00 10.03 -10.25
N LEU A 28 13.14 10.93 -9.28
CA LEU A 28 13.44 10.59 -7.88
C LEU A 28 12.22 9.98 -7.18
N TYR A 29 11.02 10.49 -7.45
CA TYR A 29 9.77 9.87 -7.01
C TYR A 29 9.67 8.41 -7.43
N LYS A 30 9.94 8.10 -8.70
CA LYS A 30 9.90 6.73 -9.23
C LYS A 30 10.94 5.84 -8.56
N ARG A 31 12.16 6.36 -8.31
CA ARG A 31 13.21 5.64 -7.59
C ARG A 31 12.80 5.33 -6.14
N LEU A 32 12.19 6.28 -5.43
CA LEU A 32 11.74 6.09 -4.05
C LEU A 32 10.55 5.13 -3.95
N MET A 33 9.60 5.24 -4.87
CA MET A 33 8.41 4.36 -4.90
C MET A 33 8.74 2.91 -5.22
N LEU A 34 9.90 2.62 -5.81
CA LEU A 34 10.35 1.24 -6.05
C LEU A 34 10.47 0.44 -4.74
N ILE A 35 10.90 1.07 -3.64
CA ILE A 35 11.08 0.41 -2.34
C ILE A 35 9.74 -0.12 -1.78
N PRO A 36 8.72 0.73 -1.55
CA PRO A 36 7.43 0.26 -1.07
C PRO A 36 6.76 -0.69 -2.08
N SER A 37 6.99 -0.55 -3.39
CA SER A 37 6.50 -1.52 -4.37
C SER A 37 7.12 -2.91 -4.21
N ILE A 38 8.43 -3.00 -3.95
CA ILE A 38 9.10 -4.29 -3.68
C ILE A 38 8.54 -4.90 -2.39
N CYS A 39 8.39 -4.11 -1.34
CA CYS A 39 7.79 -4.57 -0.08
C CYS A 39 6.35 -5.06 -0.28
N ALA A 40 5.53 -4.31 -1.02
CA ALA A 40 4.16 -4.69 -1.37
C ALA A 40 4.12 -6.01 -2.13
N PHE A 41 5.02 -6.20 -3.11
CA PHE A 41 5.11 -7.42 -3.90
C PHE A 41 5.51 -8.63 -3.05
N MET A 42 6.51 -8.48 -2.15
CA MET A 42 6.89 -9.55 -1.22
C MET A 42 5.73 -9.95 -0.29
N LEU A 43 5.01 -8.96 0.25
CA LEU A 43 3.86 -9.20 1.12
C LEU A 43 2.70 -9.85 0.35
N PHE A 44 2.47 -9.45 -0.90
CA PHE A 44 1.51 -10.10 -1.78
C PHE A 44 1.86 -11.56 -2.05
N LEU A 45 3.13 -11.88 -2.32
CA LEU A 45 3.58 -13.27 -2.50
C LEU A 45 3.39 -14.10 -1.23
N LEU A 46 3.76 -13.57 -0.06
CA LEU A 46 3.53 -14.25 1.23
C LEU A 46 2.04 -14.51 1.47
N PHE A 47 1.19 -13.54 1.12
CA PHE A 47 -0.25 -13.70 1.22
C PHE A 47 -0.81 -14.75 0.25
N LEU A 48 -0.30 -14.78 -0.99
CA LEU A 48 -0.66 -15.79 -1.97
C LEU A 48 -0.32 -17.20 -1.44
N ILE A 49 0.89 -17.38 -0.91
CA ILE A 49 1.32 -18.64 -0.28
C ILE A 49 0.37 -19.01 0.87
N TYR A 50 0.01 -18.03 1.70
CA TYR A 50 -0.88 -18.23 2.83
C TYR A 50 -2.30 -18.67 2.41
N ILE A 51 -2.91 -18.06 1.38
CA ILE A 51 -4.23 -18.48 0.87
C ILE A 51 -4.15 -19.87 0.23
N LEU A 52 -3.11 -20.11 -0.56
CA LEU A 52 -2.94 -21.38 -1.26
C LEU A 52 -2.63 -22.54 -0.30
N LYS A 53 -2.15 -22.25 0.92
CA LYS A 53 -1.91 -23.27 1.95
C LYS A 53 -3.13 -24.16 2.19
N ASP A 54 -4.33 -23.61 2.17
CA ASP A 54 -5.56 -24.38 2.42
C ASP A 54 -5.89 -25.36 1.28
N LEU A 55 -5.48 -25.05 0.05
CA LEU A 55 -5.59 -25.98 -1.09
C LEU A 55 -4.70 -27.21 -0.93
N PHE A 56 -3.60 -27.11 -0.17
CA PHE A 56 -2.65 -28.21 0.02
C PHE A 56 -2.84 -28.98 1.34
N ILE A 57 -3.42 -28.36 2.37
CA ILE A 57 -3.58 -28.96 3.71
C ILE A 57 -4.99 -29.51 3.96
N GLY A 58 -5.96 -29.18 3.09
CA GLY A 58 -7.35 -29.60 3.22
C GLY A 58 -8.16 -28.66 4.12
N TYR A 59 -9.49 -28.73 4.01
CA TYR A 59 -10.40 -27.84 4.71
C TYR A 59 -10.39 -28.13 6.23
N PRO A 60 -9.95 -27.20 7.10
CA PRO A 60 -9.66 -27.51 8.50
C PRO A 60 -10.90 -27.70 9.39
N TYR A 61 -12.11 -27.47 8.86
CA TYR A 61 -13.37 -27.51 9.63
C TYR A 61 -14.32 -28.63 9.19
N TYR A 62 -13.82 -29.63 8.46
CA TYR A 62 -14.65 -30.70 7.89
C TYR A 62 -15.36 -31.59 8.94
N ASP A 63 -14.80 -31.67 10.15
CA ASP A 63 -15.33 -32.48 11.26
C ASP A 63 -16.37 -31.74 12.14
N LEU A 64 -16.60 -30.45 11.89
CA LEU A 64 -17.44 -29.60 12.75
C LEU A 64 -18.90 -29.50 12.24
N PRO A 65 -19.87 -29.24 13.15
CA PRO A 65 -21.23 -28.91 12.74
C PRO A 65 -21.24 -27.72 11.78
N GLN A 66 -22.07 -27.78 10.73
CA GLN A 66 -22.08 -26.80 9.64
C GLN A 66 -22.09 -25.34 10.10
N LYS A 67 -22.94 -24.99 11.07
CA LYS A 67 -23.03 -23.61 11.62
C LYS A 67 -21.75 -23.15 12.32
N GLU A 68 -21.03 -24.08 12.95
CA GLU A 68 -19.79 -23.78 13.66
C GLU A 68 -18.61 -23.68 12.68
N ALA A 69 -18.60 -24.53 11.64
CA ALA A 69 -17.67 -24.43 10.51
C ALA A 69 -17.80 -23.08 9.79
N GLU A 70 -19.04 -22.67 9.42
CA GLU A 70 -19.32 -21.39 8.77
C GLU A 70 -18.87 -20.19 9.63
N ARG A 71 -19.11 -20.25 10.95
CA ARG A 71 -18.68 -19.20 11.88
C ARG A 71 -17.15 -19.10 11.97
N LEU A 72 -16.44 -20.23 12.06
CA LEU A 72 -14.99 -20.25 12.16
C LEU A 72 -14.32 -19.81 10.85
N GLU A 73 -14.86 -20.24 9.72
CA GLU A 73 -14.41 -19.80 8.39
C GLU A 73 -14.57 -18.29 8.23
N ALA A 74 -15.71 -17.73 8.61
CA ALA A 74 -15.95 -16.30 8.60
C ALA A 74 -14.96 -15.50 9.49
N ILE A 75 -14.64 -16.02 10.67
CA ILE A 75 -13.65 -15.41 11.58
C ILE A 75 -12.26 -15.45 10.94
N ASP A 76 -11.87 -16.56 10.34
CA ASP A 76 -10.57 -16.69 9.69
C ASP A 76 -10.46 -15.79 8.45
N GLN A 77 -11.52 -15.66 7.66
CA GLN A 77 -11.57 -14.68 6.57
C GLN A 77 -11.42 -13.25 7.09
N PHE A 78 -12.08 -12.91 8.20
CA PHE A 78 -11.91 -11.60 8.83
C PHE A 78 -10.48 -11.35 9.34
N LYS A 79 -9.83 -12.35 9.95
CA LYS A 79 -8.42 -12.25 10.37
C LYS A 79 -7.49 -12.02 9.18
N ARG A 80 -7.67 -12.78 8.10
CA ARG A 80 -6.92 -12.64 6.84
C ARG A 80 -7.07 -11.24 6.28
N PHE A 81 -8.31 -10.74 6.26
CA PHE A 81 -8.61 -9.40 5.78
C PHE A 81 -8.00 -8.31 6.66
N SER A 82 -8.09 -8.45 7.99
CA SER A 82 -7.49 -7.52 8.95
C SER A 82 -5.98 -7.42 8.78
N PHE A 83 -5.32 -8.57 8.56
CA PHE A 83 -3.88 -8.62 8.26
C PHE A 83 -3.54 -7.88 6.97
N MET A 84 -4.34 -8.05 5.92
CA MET A 84 -4.13 -7.34 4.64
C MET A 84 -4.35 -5.83 4.77
N ILE A 85 -5.34 -5.39 5.55
CA ILE A 85 -5.54 -3.97 5.84
C ILE A 85 -4.36 -3.40 6.62
N PHE A 86 -3.83 -4.14 7.60
CA PHE A 86 -2.66 -3.70 8.35
C PHE A 86 -1.44 -3.52 7.43
N ILE A 87 -1.19 -4.48 6.54
CA ILE A 87 -0.13 -4.36 5.52
C ILE A 87 -0.35 -3.13 4.65
N PHE A 88 -1.57 -2.92 4.16
CA PHE A 88 -1.88 -1.79 3.31
C PHE A 88 -1.65 -0.46 4.03
N LEU A 89 -2.13 -0.33 5.27
CA LEU A 89 -1.91 0.84 6.12
C LEU A 89 -0.42 1.09 6.34
N PHE A 90 0.33 0.05 6.66
CA PHE A 90 1.77 0.16 6.85
C PHE A 90 2.44 0.73 5.61
N ILE A 91 2.15 0.18 4.42
CA ILE A 91 2.79 0.66 3.21
C ILE A 91 2.31 2.08 2.85
N TYR A 92 1.00 2.36 2.95
CA TYR A 92 0.43 3.69 2.72
C TYR A 92 1.12 4.77 3.59
N LEU A 93 1.32 4.48 4.88
CA LEU A 93 2.03 5.37 5.80
C LEU A 93 3.47 5.58 5.39
N THR A 94 4.18 4.51 4.96
CA THR A 94 5.57 4.63 4.51
C THR A 94 5.72 5.39 3.18
N THR A 95 4.68 5.45 2.35
CA THR A 95 4.70 6.20 1.09
C THR A 95 4.20 7.63 1.22
N LEU A 96 3.49 7.96 2.30
CA LEU A 96 2.77 9.22 2.50
C LEU A 96 3.62 10.47 2.26
N SER A 97 4.83 10.50 2.83
CA SER A 97 5.77 11.62 2.63
C SER A 97 6.11 11.82 1.16
N THR A 98 6.43 10.74 0.47
CA THR A 98 6.86 10.75 -0.94
C THR A 98 5.71 11.23 -1.84
N GLU A 99 4.48 10.81 -1.57
CA GLU A 99 3.28 11.27 -2.27
C GLU A 99 3.02 12.75 -2.03
N ILE A 100 3.05 13.20 -0.77
CA ILE A 100 2.80 14.62 -0.43
C ILE A 100 3.83 15.53 -1.09
N LYS A 101 5.12 15.17 -1.06
CA LYS A 101 6.19 15.90 -1.76
C LYS A 101 5.94 15.97 -3.28
N ARG A 102 5.42 14.90 -3.88
CA ARG A 102 5.04 14.89 -5.31
C ARG A 102 3.82 15.77 -5.58
N PHE A 103 2.78 15.73 -4.75
CA PHE A 103 1.62 16.63 -4.86
C PHE A 103 2.05 18.09 -4.80
N ARG A 104 2.96 18.44 -3.89
CA ARG A 104 3.54 19.80 -3.80
C ARG A 104 4.33 20.19 -5.05
N PHE A 105 5.18 19.30 -5.56
CA PHE A 105 5.91 19.55 -6.82
C PHE A 105 4.95 19.86 -7.98
N LEU A 106 3.83 19.16 -8.04
CA LEU A 106 2.76 19.35 -9.02
C LEU A 106 1.83 20.55 -8.71
N ARG A 107 2.05 21.26 -7.60
CA ARG A 107 1.18 22.33 -7.08
C ARG A 107 -0.29 21.89 -6.93
N LYS A 108 -0.50 20.64 -6.52
CA LYS A 108 -1.81 20.05 -6.27
C LYS A 108 -2.04 19.80 -4.78
N SER A 109 -3.29 19.84 -4.35
CA SER A 109 -3.66 19.52 -2.98
C SER A 109 -3.64 18.00 -2.74
N PRO A 110 -2.97 17.51 -1.67
CA PRO A 110 -3.02 16.09 -1.29
C PRO A 110 -4.31 15.72 -0.54
N ASN A 111 -5.22 16.66 -0.29
CA ASN A 111 -6.38 16.44 0.59
C ASN A 111 -7.28 15.27 0.15
N VAL A 112 -7.51 15.12 -1.16
CA VAL A 112 -8.32 14.00 -1.70
C VAL A 112 -7.61 12.66 -1.47
N TYR A 113 -6.30 12.61 -1.67
CA TYR A 113 -5.49 11.42 -1.41
C TYR A 113 -5.52 11.03 0.07
N LEU A 114 -5.44 12.02 0.96
CA LEU A 114 -5.54 11.82 2.41
C LEU A 114 -6.95 11.37 2.82
N ALA A 115 -8.00 11.98 2.26
CA ALA A 115 -9.38 11.61 2.56
C ALA A 115 -9.69 10.15 2.19
N ILE A 116 -9.19 9.67 1.04
CA ILE A 116 -9.34 8.27 0.64
C ILE A 116 -8.66 7.34 1.64
N GLY A 117 -7.47 7.69 2.13
CA GLY A 117 -6.78 6.91 3.15
C GLY A 117 -7.50 6.92 4.51
N PHE A 118 -7.78 8.11 5.04
CA PHE A 118 -8.31 8.27 6.40
C PHE A 118 -9.80 7.92 6.55
N ILE A 119 -10.60 8.05 5.49
CA ILE A 119 -12.04 7.76 5.53
C ILE A 119 -12.34 6.44 4.84
N GLY A 120 -11.70 6.18 3.69
CA GLY A 120 -11.96 4.98 2.89
C GLY A 120 -11.51 3.70 3.61
N ILE A 121 -10.33 3.69 4.23
CA ILE A 121 -9.79 2.48 4.88
C ILE A 121 -10.66 2.06 6.09
N PRO A 122 -11.05 2.96 7.02
CA PRO A 122 -11.93 2.58 8.12
C PRO A 122 -13.32 2.10 7.67
N LEU A 123 -13.91 2.73 6.65
CA LEU A 123 -15.20 2.29 6.11
C LEU A 123 -15.12 0.88 5.53
N VAL A 124 -14.05 0.60 4.78
CA VAL A 124 -13.78 -0.73 4.23
C VAL A 124 -13.57 -1.76 5.33
N TYR A 125 -12.83 -1.42 6.40
CA TYR A 125 -12.65 -2.28 7.56
C TYR A 125 -13.98 -2.59 8.26
N ALA A 126 -14.79 -1.56 8.52
CA ALA A 126 -16.09 -1.71 9.17
C ALA A 126 -17.06 -2.57 8.35
N TYR A 127 -17.12 -2.35 7.03
CA TYR A 127 -17.95 -3.15 6.14
C TYR A 127 -17.50 -4.62 6.11
N SER A 128 -16.20 -4.88 6.09
CA SER A 128 -15.67 -6.24 6.13
C SER A 128 -15.97 -6.94 7.46
N TYR A 129 -15.85 -6.25 8.59
CA TYR A 129 -16.26 -6.79 9.88
C TYR A 129 -17.75 -7.18 9.85
N TYR A 130 -18.61 -6.27 9.38
CA TYR A 130 -20.04 -6.53 9.25
C TYR A 130 -20.34 -7.72 8.32
N SER A 131 -19.75 -7.77 7.13
CA SER A 131 -20.01 -8.85 6.16
C SER A 131 -19.54 -10.22 6.67
N ASN A 132 -18.30 -10.33 7.16
CA ASN A 132 -17.76 -11.62 7.55
C ASN A 132 -18.26 -12.03 8.94
N VAL A 133 -18.15 -11.16 9.94
CA VAL A 133 -18.40 -11.54 11.34
C VAL A 133 -19.89 -11.53 11.67
N ILE A 134 -20.66 -10.58 11.13
CA ILE A 134 -22.09 -10.44 11.45
C ILE A 134 -22.97 -11.18 10.44
N MET A 135 -22.65 -11.10 9.14
CA MET A 135 -23.47 -11.73 8.09
C MET A 135 -22.95 -13.10 7.60
N HIS A 136 -21.79 -13.56 8.06
CA HIS A 136 -21.14 -14.81 7.60
C HIS A 136 -21.00 -14.90 6.06
N SER A 137 -20.79 -13.76 5.39
CA SER A 137 -20.65 -13.66 3.93
C SER A 137 -19.21 -13.44 3.51
N THR A 138 -18.74 -14.22 2.52
CA THR A 138 -17.34 -14.34 2.09
C THR A 138 -16.88 -13.30 1.03
N SER A 139 -17.64 -12.22 0.83
CA SER A 139 -17.45 -11.28 -0.30
C SER A 139 -16.19 -10.39 -0.24
N THR A 140 -15.26 -10.64 0.69
CA THR A 140 -14.15 -9.75 1.02
C THR A 140 -13.07 -9.61 -0.06
N ILE A 141 -12.97 -10.59 -0.97
CA ILE A 141 -11.95 -10.60 -2.03
C ILE A 141 -12.14 -9.43 -3.02
N GLY A 142 -13.38 -8.99 -3.26
CA GLY A 142 -13.67 -7.86 -4.16
C GLY A 142 -13.13 -6.51 -3.65
N ILE A 143 -12.96 -6.38 -2.33
CA ILE A 143 -12.54 -5.11 -1.71
C ILE A 143 -11.01 -4.93 -1.77
N LEU A 144 -10.25 -6.03 -1.77
CA LEU A 144 -8.80 -6.01 -2.01
C LEU A 144 -8.47 -5.41 -3.38
N PHE A 145 -9.27 -5.69 -4.42
CA PHE A 145 -9.11 -5.04 -5.72
C PHE A 145 -9.35 -3.54 -5.67
N ILE A 146 -10.33 -3.06 -4.90
CA ILE A 146 -10.63 -1.63 -4.72
C ILE A 146 -9.47 -0.90 -4.02
N ILE A 147 -8.76 -1.56 -3.10
CA ILE A 147 -7.60 -1.00 -2.38
C ILE A 147 -6.34 -0.96 -3.27
N ILE A 148 -6.18 -1.94 -4.17
CA ILE A 148 -5.04 -2.03 -5.10
C ILE A 148 -5.18 -1.02 -6.26
N ILE A 149 -6.41 -0.69 -6.68
CA ILE A 149 -6.71 0.23 -7.80
C ILE A 149 -6.11 1.64 -7.63
N PRO A 150 -6.18 2.33 -6.47
CA PRO A 150 -5.54 3.62 -6.25
C PRO A 150 -4.02 3.60 -6.51
N TRP A 151 -3.36 2.48 -6.21
CA TRP A 151 -1.92 2.33 -6.41
C TRP A 151 -1.56 2.19 -7.89
N PHE A 152 -2.39 1.48 -8.67
CA PHE A 152 -2.29 1.45 -10.12
C PHE A 152 -2.78 2.76 -10.77
N ALA A 153 -3.69 3.50 -10.14
CA ALA A 153 -4.15 4.81 -10.64
C ALA A 153 -3.05 5.88 -10.56
N ASN A 154 -2.04 5.70 -9.69
CA ASN A 154 -0.85 6.54 -9.66
C ASN A 154 0.06 6.34 -10.91
N SER A 155 -0.28 5.42 -11.81
CA SER A 155 0.28 5.35 -13.18
C SER A 155 -0.05 6.58 -14.04
N LYS A 156 -1.01 7.43 -13.62
CA LYS A 156 -1.30 8.71 -14.28
C LYS A 156 -0.32 9.83 -13.92
N ASN A 157 0.63 9.60 -13.03
CA ASN A 157 1.68 10.56 -12.71
C ASN A 157 2.66 10.62 -13.89
N LYS A 158 2.64 11.73 -14.63
CA LYS A 158 3.42 11.93 -15.85
C LYS A 158 4.54 12.93 -15.61
N VAL A 159 5.57 12.84 -16.44
CA VAL A 159 6.61 13.86 -16.55
C VAL A 159 5.95 15.18 -16.94
N THR A 160 6.28 16.23 -16.23
CA THR A 160 5.87 17.61 -16.50
C THR A 160 7.05 18.42 -17.04
N ASP A 161 6.80 19.58 -17.64
CA ASP A 161 7.89 20.47 -18.11
C ASP A 161 8.81 20.90 -16.95
N ARG A 162 8.24 21.06 -15.75
CA ARG A 162 9.00 21.30 -14.52
C ARG A 162 9.93 20.15 -14.19
N ASP A 163 9.55 18.90 -14.45
CA ASP A 163 10.43 17.74 -14.21
C ASP A 163 11.69 17.77 -15.10
N GLN A 164 11.63 18.41 -16.28
CA GLN A 164 12.80 18.55 -17.16
C GLN A 164 13.88 19.45 -16.55
N LEU A 165 13.49 20.49 -15.81
CA LEU A 165 14.41 21.41 -15.12
C LEU A 165 15.19 20.75 -13.97
N TYR A 166 14.68 19.62 -13.45
CA TYR A 166 15.27 18.91 -12.31
C TYR A 166 15.80 17.54 -12.70
N LYS A 167 15.94 17.24 -14.00
CA LYS A 167 16.30 15.91 -14.49
C LYS A 167 17.67 15.44 -14.00
N ASP A 168 18.59 16.39 -13.80
CA ASP A 168 19.96 16.12 -13.37
C ASP A 168 20.14 16.19 -11.85
N TYR A 169 19.08 16.52 -11.09
CA TYR A 169 19.13 16.59 -9.64
C TYR A 169 19.15 15.19 -9.04
N ASP A 170 20.01 15.00 -8.05
CA ASP A 170 20.08 13.80 -7.22
C ASP A 170 19.56 14.06 -5.79
N PHE A 171 19.49 13.00 -4.98
CA PHE A 171 18.97 13.09 -3.61
C PHE A 171 19.77 14.03 -2.69
N GLU A 172 21.07 14.22 -2.97
CA GLU A 172 21.93 15.14 -2.21
C GLU A 172 21.59 16.60 -2.51
N ASP A 173 21.25 16.92 -3.76
CA ASP A 173 20.84 18.28 -4.16
C ASP A 173 19.50 18.66 -3.52
N ILE A 174 18.58 17.69 -3.36
CA ILE A 174 17.30 17.91 -2.69
C ILE A 174 17.46 18.07 -1.17
N ASP A 175 18.35 17.30 -0.54
CA ASP A 175 18.61 17.43 0.90
C ASP A 175 19.27 18.79 1.25
N GLN A 176 19.94 19.45 0.31
CA GLN A 176 20.53 20.79 0.50
C GLN A 176 19.52 21.94 0.32
N LEU A 177 18.37 21.67 -0.29
CA LEU A 177 17.32 22.67 -0.59
C LEU A 177 16.22 22.75 0.47
N ASN A 178 16.23 21.84 1.45
CA ASN A 178 15.27 21.78 2.57
C ASN A 178 15.95 22.14 3.89
#